data_AF-V5I3I5-F1
#
_entry.id   AF-V5I3I5-F1
#
_cell.length_a   1.000
_cell.length_b   1.000
_cell.length_c   1.000
_cell.angle_alpha   90.00
_cell.angle_beta   90.00
_cell.angle_gamma   90.00
#
_symmetry.space_group_name_H-M   'P 1'
#
loop_
_entity.id
_entity.type
_entity.pdbx_description
1 polymer ?
#
loop_
_entity_poly.entity_id
_entity_poly.type
_entity_poly.pdbx_seq_one_letter_code
_entity_poly.pdbx_strand_id
1 'polypeptide(L)'
;MFVLVCAAATLIACRDAFAQPAEDNNQVQRHNDSTKLLSTNQKFYLLYRSVKNDSDFADAQCTQRKHVEGFEKRQTFTVLREMLYVHHKGHINRHSAVITPNKSNEILTYNDSMTVEILAFPYRGPRYDDLLFTDYSSCFTLRRPEDDVYQLWSIGRPDLTNINEGCRSAYKTDSNDPGCSVERQEYYVFNETVCCHTRPIQ
;
A
#
# COMPACT_ATOMS: atom_id res chain seq x y z
N MET A 1 35.77 57.21 -5.72
CA MET A 1 34.45 56.58 -5.53
C MET A 1 34.29 55.49 -6.58
N PHE A 2 34.71 54.26 -6.26
CA PHE A 2 34.28 53.02 -6.94
C PHE A 2 34.48 51.91 -5.90
N VAL A 3 33.36 51.45 -5.36
CA VAL A 3 33.29 50.43 -4.31
C VAL A 3 33.40 49.07 -4.99
N LEU A 4 34.48 48.34 -4.69
CA LEU A 4 34.60 46.92 -4.99
C LEU A 4 33.76 46.15 -3.96
N VAL A 5 32.54 45.79 -4.34
CA VAL A 5 31.72 44.84 -3.58
C VAL A 5 32.08 43.44 -4.08
N CYS A 6 32.91 42.74 -3.33
CA CYS A 6 33.10 41.29 -3.48
C CYS A 6 31.78 40.58 -3.14
N ALA A 7 31.16 39.96 -4.13
CA ALA A 7 30.10 38.99 -3.92
C ALA A 7 30.72 37.70 -3.35
N ALA A 8 30.79 37.61 -2.02
CA ALA A 8 31.16 36.39 -1.33
C ALA A 8 30.02 35.37 -1.42
N ALA A 9 30.37 34.16 -1.82
CA ALA A 9 29.48 33.03 -2.03
C ALA A 9 28.71 32.63 -0.77
N THR A 10 27.38 32.67 -0.83
CA THR A 10 26.51 31.94 0.11
C THR A 10 26.26 30.54 -0.45
N LEU A 11 27.18 29.62 -0.19
CA LEU A 11 26.97 28.17 -0.29
C LEU A 11 27.58 27.49 0.93
N ILE A 12 27.05 27.80 2.12
CA ILE A 12 27.35 27.06 3.35
C ILE A 12 26.03 26.93 4.12
N ALA A 13 25.20 25.97 3.72
CA ALA A 13 24.12 25.42 4.53
C ALA A 13 23.70 24.04 3.99
N CYS A 14 24.66 23.13 3.88
CA CYS A 14 24.43 21.68 3.71
C CYS A 14 25.72 20.93 4.07
N ARG A 15 26.29 21.23 5.23
CA ARG A 15 27.29 20.37 5.87
C ARG A 15 27.01 20.33 7.35
N ASP A 16 27.10 19.13 7.90
CA ASP A 16 26.90 18.73 9.28
C ASP A 16 25.46 18.49 9.74
N ALA A 17 24.91 17.37 9.26
CA ALA A 17 24.10 16.49 10.09
C ALA A 17 24.23 15.03 9.60
N PHE A 18 25.46 14.49 9.57
CA PHE A 18 25.63 13.05 9.77
C PHE A 18 25.45 12.77 11.27
N ALA A 19 24.22 12.96 11.75
CA ALA A 19 23.80 12.30 12.97
C ALA A 19 23.66 10.82 12.60
N GLN A 20 24.53 9.98 13.15
CA GLN A 20 24.28 8.54 13.18
C GLN A 20 22.85 8.35 13.74
N PRO A 21 22.00 7.52 13.13
CA PRO A 21 20.70 7.24 13.72
C PRO A 21 21.00 6.62 15.08
N ALA A 22 20.65 7.34 16.15
CA ALA A 22 20.52 6.72 17.44
C ALA A 22 19.51 5.58 17.25
N GLU A 23 19.96 4.34 17.50
CA GLU A 23 19.08 3.19 17.63
C GLU A 23 18.05 3.53 18.69
N ASP A 24 16.87 3.93 18.23
CA ASP A 24 15.69 4.05 19.07
C ASP A 24 15.24 2.64 19.43
N ASN A 25 15.84 2.11 20.50
CA ASN A 25 15.64 0.78 21.08
C ASN A 25 14.22 0.54 21.63
N ASN A 26 13.22 1.31 21.20
CA ASN A 26 11.81 1.14 21.55
C ASN A 26 10.89 0.85 20.37
N GLN A 27 11.39 0.79 19.13
CA GLN A 27 10.63 0.16 18.06
C GLN A 27 10.77 -1.36 18.22
N VAL A 28 9.76 -2.00 18.82
CA VAL A 28 9.47 -3.41 18.50
C VAL A 28 9.52 -3.48 16.98
N GLN A 29 10.53 -4.18 16.44
CA GLN A 29 10.80 -4.31 15.02
C GLN A 29 9.58 -4.98 14.39
N ARG A 30 8.55 -4.20 14.09
CA ARG A 30 7.29 -4.66 13.51
C ARG A 30 7.60 -4.85 12.04
N HIS A 31 8.20 -5.99 11.72
CA HIS A 31 8.47 -6.38 10.34
C HIS A 31 7.15 -6.39 9.58
N ASN A 32 7.12 -5.77 8.40
CA ASN A 32 5.95 -5.74 7.53
C ASN A 32 5.76 -7.10 6.84
N ASP A 33 5.42 -8.14 7.60
CA ASP A 33 5.21 -9.48 7.06
C ASP A 33 3.85 -9.60 6.35
N SER A 34 3.88 -9.69 5.01
CA SER A 34 2.72 -9.87 4.14
C SER A 34 2.04 -11.24 4.33
N THR A 35 2.79 -12.27 4.70
CA THR A 35 2.22 -13.60 4.99
C THR A 35 1.31 -13.51 6.20
N LYS A 36 1.77 -12.83 7.25
CA LYS A 36 0.97 -12.60 8.46
C LYS A 36 -0.27 -11.76 8.18
N LEU A 37 -0.15 -10.69 7.39
CA LEU A 37 -1.28 -9.84 7.00
C LEU A 37 -2.37 -10.63 6.25
N LEU A 38 -1.96 -11.38 5.23
CA LEU A 38 -2.87 -12.02 4.28
C LEU A 38 -3.44 -13.36 4.78
N SER A 39 -2.87 -13.95 5.84
CA SER A 39 -3.40 -15.17 6.46
C SER A 39 -4.63 -14.92 7.35
N THR A 40 -5.09 -13.67 7.46
CA THR A 40 -6.27 -13.33 8.24
C THR A 40 -7.56 -13.55 7.44
N ASN A 41 -8.65 -13.94 8.10
CA ASN A 41 -9.99 -14.05 7.48
C ASN A 41 -10.70 -12.69 7.35
N GLN A 42 -9.97 -11.59 7.44
CA GLN A 42 -10.52 -10.25 7.39
C GLN A 42 -10.88 -9.85 5.95
N LYS A 43 -11.79 -8.88 5.84
CA LYS A 43 -12.01 -8.14 4.59
C LYS A 43 -11.09 -6.93 4.58
N PHE A 44 -10.55 -6.60 3.43
CA PHE A 44 -9.77 -5.39 3.23
C PHE A 44 -10.51 -4.43 2.32
N TYR A 45 -10.50 -3.14 2.64
CA TYR A 45 -11.17 -2.10 1.87
C TYR A 45 -10.16 -1.06 1.41
N LEU A 46 -10.08 -0.80 0.11
CA LEU A 46 -9.21 0.25 -0.42
C LEU A 46 -9.82 1.61 -0.07
N LEU A 47 -9.15 2.36 0.81
CA LEU A 47 -9.66 3.66 1.23
C LEU A 47 -9.36 4.71 0.18
N TYR A 48 -8.09 4.82 -0.21
CA TYR A 48 -7.63 5.76 -1.23
C TYR A 48 -6.32 5.31 -1.87
N ARG A 49 -6.03 5.90 -3.03
CA ARG A 49 -4.82 5.63 -3.84
C ARG A 49 -4.23 6.90 -4.42
N SER A 50 -2.96 6.86 -4.84
CA SER A 50 -2.22 8.05 -5.33
C SER A 50 -2.56 8.50 -6.75
N VAL A 51 -3.31 7.70 -7.51
CA VAL A 51 -3.73 8.02 -8.88
C VAL A 51 -5.24 7.87 -9.06
N LYS A 52 -5.85 8.81 -9.78
CA LYS A 52 -7.30 8.75 -10.06
C LYS A 52 -7.64 7.59 -10.99
N ASN A 53 -6.90 7.46 -12.08
CA ASN A 53 -7.12 6.47 -13.13
C ASN A 53 -6.05 5.37 -13.04
N ASP A 54 -6.18 4.53 -12.02
CA ASP A 54 -5.34 3.34 -11.86
C ASP A 54 -5.51 2.40 -13.06
N SER A 55 -4.40 1.89 -13.56
CA SER A 55 -4.32 0.93 -14.66
C SER A 55 -5.10 -0.36 -14.39
N ASP A 56 -5.18 -0.80 -13.14
CA ASP A 56 -5.93 -2.01 -12.75
C ASP A 56 -7.41 -1.71 -12.56
N PHE A 57 -7.74 -0.53 -12.01
CA PHE A 57 -9.10 -0.25 -11.52
C PHE A 57 -9.52 1.19 -11.81
N ALA A 58 -9.52 1.59 -13.08
CA ALA A 58 -9.97 2.90 -13.51
C ALA A 58 -11.43 3.15 -13.07
N ASP A 59 -11.68 4.31 -12.47
CA ASP A 59 -13.00 4.73 -11.94
C ASP A 59 -13.66 3.73 -10.97
N ALA A 60 -12.87 2.85 -10.36
CA ALA A 60 -13.38 1.92 -9.37
C ALA A 60 -13.75 2.63 -8.07
N GLN A 61 -14.86 2.19 -7.48
CA GLN A 61 -15.30 2.54 -6.15
C GLN A 61 -15.40 1.26 -5.31
N CYS A 62 -15.37 1.42 -3.99
CA CYS A 62 -15.69 0.34 -3.05
C CYS A 62 -14.87 -0.94 -3.27
N THR A 63 -13.63 -0.81 -3.75
CA THR A 63 -12.77 -1.96 -3.98
C THR A 63 -12.49 -2.66 -2.67
N GLN A 64 -12.83 -3.94 -2.59
CA GLN A 64 -12.62 -4.76 -1.42
C GLN A 64 -12.01 -6.11 -1.80
N ARG A 65 -11.18 -6.63 -0.90
CA ARG A 65 -10.55 -7.93 -1.00
C ARG A 65 -10.98 -8.80 0.17
N LYS A 66 -11.19 -10.08 -0.07
CA LYS A 66 -11.58 -11.03 0.96
C LYS A 66 -10.85 -12.34 0.74
N HIS A 67 -10.22 -12.84 1.79
CA HIS A 67 -9.68 -14.19 1.81
C HIS A 67 -10.75 -15.24 1.49
N VAL A 68 -10.39 -16.21 0.65
CA VAL A 68 -11.17 -17.42 0.40
C VAL A 68 -10.44 -18.58 1.04
N GLU A 69 -11.13 -19.30 1.93
CA GLU A 69 -10.57 -20.49 2.58
C GLU A 69 -10.02 -21.48 1.55
N GLY A 70 -8.81 -21.98 1.80
CA GLY A 70 -8.10 -22.87 0.89
C GLY A 70 -6.66 -22.42 0.68
N PHE A 71 -5.87 -22.46 1.75
CA PHE A 71 -4.42 -22.35 1.66
C PHE A 71 -3.89 -23.49 0.80
N GLU A 72 -3.19 -23.17 -0.28
CA GLU A 72 -2.38 -24.17 -0.98
C GLU A 72 -0.91 -23.92 -0.65
N LYS A 73 -0.44 -24.57 0.41
CA LYS A 73 0.98 -24.60 0.72
C LYS A 73 1.67 -25.49 -0.30
N ARG A 74 2.37 -24.89 -1.26
CA ARG A 74 3.28 -25.62 -2.15
C ARG A 74 4.59 -25.87 -1.40
N GLN A 75 5.40 -26.81 -1.88
CA GLN A 75 6.66 -27.18 -1.21
C GLN A 75 7.61 -25.99 -0.99
N THR A 76 7.60 -25.00 -1.89
CA THR A 76 8.57 -23.90 -1.92
C THR A 76 7.97 -22.51 -1.74
N PHE A 77 6.65 -22.35 -1.82
CA PHE A 77 5.98 -21.06 -1.65
C PHE A 77 4.53 -21.24 -1.18
N THR A 78 3.96 -20.18 -0.62
CA THR A 78 2.57 -20.15 -0.16
C THR A 78 1.73 -19.38 -1.16
N VAL A 79 0.60 -19.97 -1.57
CA VAL A 79 -0.37 -19.31 -2.45
C VAL A 79 -1.67 -19.08 -1.68
N LEU A 80 -2.15 -17.85 -1.74
CA LEU A 80 -3.38 -17.39 -1.11
C LEU A 80 -4.41 -17.08 -2.20
N ARG A 81 -5.65 -17.49 -1.95
CA ARG A 81 -6.78 -17.20 -2.85
C ARG A 81 -7.63 -16.11 -2.23
N GLU A 82 -7.95 -15.09 -3.02
CA GLU A 82 -8.83 -14.01 -2.61
C GLU A 82 -9.95 -13.80 -3.61
N MET A 83 -11.10 -13.33 -3.13
CA MET A 83 -12.08 -12.66 -3.96
C MET A 83 -11.81 -11.16 -3.92
N LEU A 84 -11.67 -10.58 -5.10
CA LEU A 84 -11.64 -9.15 -5.32
C LEU A 84 -13.02 -8.69 -5.79
N TYR A 85 -13.56 -7.65 -5.18
CA TYR A 85 -14.80 -7.02 -5.61
C TYR A 85 -14.51 -5.56 -5.94
N VAL A 86 -14.98 -5.12 -7.10
CA VAL A 86 -14.74 -3.77 -7.63
C VAL A 86 -16.07 -3.20 -8.07
N HIS A 87 -16.46 -2.03 -7.55
CA HIS A 87 -17.68 -1.37 -8.00
C HIS A 87 -17.35 -0.43 -9.15
N HIS A 88 -18.06 -0.56 -10.26
CA HIS A 88 -17.93 0.32 -11.41
C HIS A 88 -19.32 0.67 -11.93
N LYS A 89 -19.63 1.98 -11.98
CA LYS A 89 -20.91 2.50 -12.50
C LYS A 89 -22.15 1.79 -11.92
N GLY A 90 -22.14 1.50 -10.62
CA GLY A 90 -23.26 0.85 -9.92
C GLY A 90 -23.30 -0.69 -10.02
N HIS A 91 -22.37 -1.31 -10.75
CA HIS A 91 -22.23 -2.77 -10.83
C HIS A 91 -21.08 -3.26 -9.96
N ILE A 92 -21.25 -4.42 -9.32
CA ILE A 92 -20.22 -5.10 -8.55
C ILE A 92 -19.60 -6.18 -9.43
N ASN A 93 -18.36 -5.98 -9.85
CA ASN A 93 -17.57 -7.00 -10.53
C ASN A 93 -16.83 -7.84 -9.49
N ARG A 94 -16.89 -9.15 -9.64
CA ARG A 94 -16.25 -10.12 -8.75
C ARG A 94 -15.19 -10.89 -9.52
N HIS A 95 -13.96 -10.84 -9.05
CA HIS A 95 -12.81 -11.51 -9.64
C HIS A 95 -12.15 -12.44 -8.62
N SER A 96 -11.64 -13.57 -9.08
CA SER A 96 -10.73 -14.39 -8.28
C SER A 96 -9.32 -13.81 -8.42
N ALA A 97 -8.58 -13.76 -7.33
CA ALA A 97 -7.18 -13.37 -7.32
C ALA A 97 -6.33 -14.41 -6.60
N VAL A 98 -5.10 -14.54 -7.04
CA VAL A 98 -4.07 -15.38 -6.45
C VAL A 98 -2.96 -14.48 -5.95
N ILE A 99 -2.52 -14.70 -4.71
CA ILE A 99 -1.50 -13.89 -4.07
C ILE A 99 -0.40 -14.77 -3.53
N THR A 100 0.82 -14.38 -3.83
CA THR A 100 2.02 -15.06 -3.35
C THR A 100 2.82 -14.07 -2.50
N PRO A 101 2.84 -14.22 -1.17
CA PRO A 101 3.73 -13.47 -0.29
C PRO A 101 5.19 -13.74 -0.67
N ASN A 102 5.95 -12.67 -0.89
CA ASN A 102 7.32 -12.72 -1.39
C ASN A 102 8.23 -11.79 -0.57
N LYS A 103 9.53 -11.89 -0.81
CA LYS A 103 10.53 -10.94 -0.29
C LYS A 103 10.91 -9.95 -1.39
N SER A 104 11.09 -8.69 -1.04
CA SER A 104 11.72 -7.68 -1.88
C SER A 104 13.22 -7.89 -2.02
N ASN A 105 13.84 -8.51 -1.00
CA ASN A 105 15.26 -8.80 -0.97
C ASN A 105 15.54 -10.16 -0.33
N GLU A 106 16.43 -10.94 -0.93
CA GLU A 106 16.78 -12.30 -0.46
C GLU A 106 17.34 -12.33 0.97
N ILE A 107 17.92 -11.23 1.45
CA ILE A 107 18.50 -11.10 2.79
C ILE A 107 17.41 -11.07 3.88
N LEU A 108 16.19 -10.66 3.54
CA LEU A 108 15.09 -10.55 4.51
C LEU A 108 14.70 -11.94 5.03
N THR A 109 14.36 -12.03 6.31
CA THR A 109 13.89 -13.29 6.93
C THR A 109 12.37 -13.45 6.87
N TYR A 110 11.67 -12.42 6.41
CA TYR A 110 10.21 -12.35 6.30
C TYR A 110 9.80 -11.87 4.90
N ASN A 111 8.56 -12.13 4.52
CA ASN A 111 7.99 -11.69 3.24
C ASN A 111 7.44 -10.27 3.42
N ASP A 112 8.08 -9.27 2.82
CA ASP A 112 7.70 -7.85 2.91
C ASP A 112 6.96 -7.32 1.68
N SER A 113 6.66 -8.21 0.73
CA SER A 113 5.94 -7.88 -0.48
C SER A 113 5.00 -9.02 -0.89
N MET A 114 4.28 -8.82 -1.98
CA MET A 114 3.37 -9.81 -2.53
C MET A 114 3.24 -9.67 -4.03
N THR A 115 3.13 -10.80 -4.71
CA THR A 115 2.68 -10.83 -6.11
C THR A 115 1.19 -11.09 -6.14
N VAL A 116 0.43 -10.28 -6.89
CA VAL A 116 -1.01 -10.40 -7.06
C VAL A 116 -1.35 -10.68 -8.52
N GLU A 117 -2.07 -11.76 -8.77
CA GLU A 117 -2.56 -12.13 -10.10
C GLU A 117 -4.09 -12.18 -10.08
N ILE A 118 -4.74 -11.32 -10.87
CA ILE A 118 -6.19 -11.30 -11.00
C ILE A 118 -6.58 -12.27 -12.13
N LEU A 119 -7.31 -13.32 -11.78
CA LEU A 119 -7.77 -14.34 -12.72
C LEU A 119 -9.02 -13.88 -13.49
N ALA A 120 -8.90 -12.78 -14.23
CA ALA A 120 -9.97 -12.27 -15.08
C ALA A 120 -9.43 -11.51 -16.30
N PHE A 121 -10.11 -11.63 -17.43
CA PHE A 121 -9.84 -10.79 -18.61
C PHE A 121 -10.61 -9.47 -18.47
N PRO A 122 -10.03 -8.28 -18.75
CA PRO A 122 -8.74 -8.01 -19.40
C PRO A 122 -7.62 -7.57 -18.45
N TYR A 123 -7.58 -8.05 -17.20
CA TYR A 123 -6.56 -7.61 -16.24
C TYR A 123 -5.16 -8.05 -16.71
N ARG A 124 -4.16 -7.18 -16.47
CA ARG A 124 -2.75 -7.49 -16.77
C ARG A 124 -2.30 -8.67 -15.92
N GLY A 125 -1.19 -9.29 -16.33
CA GLY A 125 -0.57 -10.43 -15.65
C GLY A 125 -0.18 -10.13 -14.18
N PRO A 126 0.58 -11.03 -13.54
CA PRO A 126 0.94 -10.86 -12.14
C PRO A 126 1.64 -9.51 -11.92
N ARG A 127 1.18 -8.77 -10.91
CA ARG A 127 1.81 -7.52 -10.46
C ARG A 127 2.48 -7.70 -9.11
N TYR A 128 3.37 -6.78 -8.78
CA TYR A 128 4.13 -6.80 -7.54
C TYR A 128 3.77 -5.59 -6.66
N ASP A 129 3.48 -5.85 -5.40
CA ASP A 129 3.13 -4.84 -4.40
C ASP A 129 4.04 -4.97 -3.17
N ASP A 130 4.71 -3.89 -2.77
CA ASP A 130 5.50 -3.77 -1.55
C ASP A 130 4.60 -3.42 -0.36
N LEU A 131 4.78 -4.09 0.78
CA LEU A 131 4.10 -3.77 2.02
C LEU A 131 4.92 -2.75 2.83
N LEU A 132 4.57 -1.48 2.68
CA LEU A 132 5.30 -0.36 3.30
C LEU A 132 5.04 -0.25 4.80
N PHE A 133 3.83 -0.57 5.25
CA PHE A 133 3.48 -0.59 6.66
C PHE A 133 2.22 -1.41 6.91
N THR A 134 2.14 -2.08 8.05
CA THR A 134 0.87 -2.55 8.60
C THR A 134 0.90 -2.56 10.12
N ASP A 135 -0.25 -2.27 10.73
CA ASP A 135 -0.44 -2.49 12.16
C ASP A 135 -1.13 -3.81 12.49
N TYR A 136 -1.37 -4.65 11.47
CA TYR A 136 -2.07 -5.94 11.52
C TYR A 136 -3.50 -5.91 12.07
N SER A 137 -4.06 -4.72 12.32
CA SER A 137 -5.32 -4.59 13.05
C SER A 137 -6.29 -3.62 12.39
N SER A 138 -5.82 -2.45 11.96
CA SER A 138 -6.68 -1.41 11.40
C SER A 138 -6.38 -1.10 9.93
N CYS A 139 -5.14 -1.18 9.49
CA CYS A 139 -4.75 -0.83 8.13
C CYS A 139 -3.41 -1.38 7.66
N PHE A 140 -3.17 -1.22 6.36
CA PHE A 140 -1.87 -1.40 5.74
C PHE A 140 -1.71 -0.48 4.54
N THR A 141 -0.47 -0.20 4.19
CA THR A 141 -0.09 0.63 3.05
C THR A 141 0.73 -0.18 2.07
N LEU A 142 0.33 -0.16 0.81
CA LEU A 142 1.04 -0.79 -0.30
C LEU A 142 1.65 0.25 -1.24
N ARG A 143 2.73 -0.13 -1.90
CA ARG A 143 3.25 0.52 -3.10
C ARG A 143 3.32 -0.48 -4.23
N ARG A 144 2.90 -0.09 -5.42
CA ARG A 144 3.08 -0.85 -6.66
C ARG A 144 4.28 -0.25 -7.41
N PRO A 145 5.47 -0.89 -7.40
CA PRO A 145 6.68 -0.27 -7.95
C PRO A 145 6.65 -0.04 -9.47
N GLU A 146 5.86 -0.83 -10.21
CA GLU A 146 5.79 -0.75 -11.68
C GLU A 146 5.34 0.63 -12.18
N ASP A 147 4.39 1.27 -11.51
CA ASP A 147 3.81 2.56 -11.90
C ASP A 147 3.70 3.56 -10.73
N ASP A 148 4.41 3.29 -9.64
CA ASP A 148 4.53 4.12 -8.45
C ASP A 148 3.18 4.50 -7.81
N VAL A 149 2.25 3.54 -7.79
CA VAL A 149 0.94 3.73 -7.17
C VAL A 149 0.95 3.30 -5.70
N TYR A 150 0.54 4.22 -4.83
CA TYR A 150 0.40 3.99 -3.41
C TYR A 150 -1.06 3.76 -3.07
N GLN A 151 -1.31 2.84 -2.13
CA GLN A 151 -2.65 2.47 -1.71
C GLN A 151 -2.70 2.33 -0.19
N LEU A 152 -3.73 2.91 0.43
CA LEU A 152 -4.02 2.68 1.84
C LEU A 152 -5.29 1.84 1.96
N TRP A 153 -5.15 0.70 2.64
CA TRP A 153 -6.22 -0.27 2.85
C TRP A 153 -6.59 -0.35 4.33
N SER A 154 -7.88 -0.45 4.61
CA SER A 154 -8.38 -0.80 5.95
C SER A 154 -8.49 -2.31 6.12
N ILE A 155 -8.22 -2.78 7.33
CA ILE A 155 -8.47 -4.15 7.78
C ILE A 155 -9.79 -4.16 8.54
N GLY A 156 -10.77 -4.91 8.04
CA GLY A 156 -12.13 -4.90 8.56
C GLY A 156 -12.90 -3.66 8.12
N ARG A 157 -13.99 -3.34 8.82
CA ARG A 157 -14.84 -2.19 8.47
C ARG A 157 -14.05 -0.89 8.66
N PRO A 158 -13.99 0.01 7.66
CA PRO A 158 -13.25 1.26 7.77
C PRO A 158 -13.78 2.19 8.87
N ASP A 159 -12.86 2.71 9.69
CA ASP A 159 -13.06 3.92 10.49
C ASP A 159 -12.26 5.06 9.84
N LEU A 160 -12.93 5.89 9.05
CA LEU A 160 -12.29 6.97 8.29
C LEU A 160 -11.77 8.10 9.19
N THR A 161 -12.25 8.17 10.44
CA THR A 161 -11.87 9.23 11.38
C THR A 161 -10.59 8.91 12.15
N ASN A 162 -10.24 7.62 12.27
CA ASN A 162 -9.14 7.15 13.10
C ASN A 162 -8.23 6.13 12.37
N ILE A 163 -7.74 6.50 11.19
CA ILE A 163 -6.74 5.69 10.47
C ILE A 163 -5.39 5.84 11.17
N ASN A 164 -4.73 4.70 11.47
CA ASN A 164 -3.41 4.65 12.11
C ASN A 164 -2.39 5.54 11.41
N GLU A 165 -1.67 6.34 12.20
CA GLU A 165 -0.68 7.29 11.69
C GLU A 165 0.45 6.61 10.91
N GLY A 166 0.88 5.40 11.29
CA GLY A 166 1.91 4.66 10.58
C GLY A 166 1.51 4.33 9.14
N CYS A 167 0.25 3.95 8.90
CA CYS A 167 -0.24 3.74 7.53
C CYS A 167 -0.26 5.05 6.74
N ARG A 168 -0.70 6.16 7.35
CA ARG A 168 -0.72 7.48 6.70
C ARG A 168 0.68 7.97 6.37
N SER A 169 1.62 7.85 7.30
CA SER A 169 3.02 8.25 7.11
C SER A 169 3.68 7.41 6.03
N ALA A 170 3.52 6.08 6.04
CA ALA A 170 4.03 5.22 4.97
C ALA A 170 3.46 5.56 3.59
N TYR A 171 2.21 6.07 3.53
CA TYR A 171 1.60 6.51 2.27
C TYR A 171 2.19 7.86 1.79
N LYS A 172 2.36 8.82 2.70
CA LYS A 172 2.82 10.17 2.39
C LYS A 172 4.32 10.24 2.12
N THR A 173 5.11 9.48 2.86
CA THR A 173 6.57 9.52 2.84
C THR A 173 7.11 8.09 2.73
N ASP A 174 7.32 7.60 1.51
CA ASP A 174 8.21 6.47 1.30
C ASP A 174 9.65 7.00 1.46
N SER A 175 10.40 6.44 2.40
CA SER A 175 11.78 6.81 2.70
C SER A 175 12.74 6.54 1.54
N ASN A 176 12.31 5.77 0.54
CA ASN A 176 13.11 5.42 -0.62
C ASN A 176 13.08 6.46 -1.75
N ASP A 177 12.36 7.58 -1.62
CA ASP A 177 12.39 8.68 -2.59
C ASP A 177 13.56 9.63 -2.28
N PRO A 178 14.64 9.66 -3.10
CA PRO A 178 15.74 10.59 -2.91
C PRO A 178 15.34 12.00 -3.37
N GLY A 179 14.61 12.74 -2.53
CA GLY A 179 14.19 14.10 -2.84
C GLY A 179 13.26 14.73 -1.79
N CYS A 180 12.88 15.99 -2.01
CA CYS A 180 11.82 16.63 -1.22
C CYS A 180 10.50 15.88 -1.47
N SER A 181 9.99 15.18 -0.46
CA SER A 181 8.70 14.50 -0.53
C SER A 181 7.60 15.51 -0.89
N VAL A 182 7.07 15.42 -2.10
CA VAL A 182 5.83 16.10 -2.48
C VAL A 182 4.69 15.30 -1.87
N GLU A 183 3.79 15.98 -1.15
CA GLU A 183 2.63 15.31 -0.55
C GLU A 183 1.83 14.58 -1.64
N ARG A 184 1.68 13.26 -1.50
CA ARG A 184 0.98 12.42 -2.47
C ARG A 184 -0.52 12.70 -2.39
N GLN A 185 -1.14 12.95 -3.53
CA GLN A 185 -2.57 13.22 -3.65
C GLN A 185 -3.39 11.99 -3.24
N GLU A 186 -4.43 12.19 -2.42
CA GLU A 186 -5.36 11.12 -2.04
C GLU A 186 -6.58 11.09 -2.98
N TYR A 187 -6.76 10.00 -3.71
CA TYR A 187 -7.98 9.73 -4.47
C TYR A 187 -8.82 8.67 -3.75
N TYR A 188 -9.90 9.12 -3.12
CA TYR A 188 -10.80 8.27 -2.32
C TYR A 188 -11.55 7.26 -3.19
N VAL A 189 -11.44 5.99 -2.80
CA VAL A 189 -12.11 4.83 -3.42
C VAL A 189 -13.26 4.34 -2.53
N PHE A 190 -13.08 4.40 -1.20
CA PHE A 190 -14.12 4.02 -0.25
C PHE A 190 -14.98 5.23 0.14
N ASN A 191 -16.29 5.04 0.12
CA ASN A 191 -17.27 5.98 0.64
C ASN A 191 -18.34 5.18 1.38
N GLU A 192 -18.55 5.43 2.68
CA GLU A 192 -19.45 4.62 3.50
C GLU A 192 -20.88 4.56 2.93
N THR A 193 -21.41 5.71 2.48
CA THR A 193 -22.75 5.79 1.90
C THR A 193 -22.88 4.95 0.63
N VAL A 194 -21.88 4.98 -0.26
CA VAL A 194 -21.95 4.23 -1.53
C VAL A 194 -21.63 2.74 -1.31
N CYS A 195 -20.64 2.44 -0.48
CA CYS A 195 -20.06 1.10 -0.34
C CYS A 195 -20.81 0.22 0.66
N CYS A 196 -21.49 0.79 1.66
CA CYS A 196 -22.25 0.01 2.64
C CYS A 196 -23.74 -0.14 2.30
N HIS A 197 -24.29 0.73 1.43
CA HIS A 197 -25.70 0.62 1.01
C HIS A 197 -25.90 -0.16 -0.29
N THR A 198 -24.82 -0.57 -0.97
CA THR A 198 -24.88 -1.49 -2.10
C THR A 198 -25.01 -2.92 -1.56
N ARG A 199 -26.21 -3.53 -1.71
CA ARG A 199 -26.46 -4.90 -1.26
C ARG A 199 -25.45 -5.87 -1.88
N PRO A 200 -24.93 -6.86 -1.12
CA PRO A 200 -24.26 -8.00 -1.73
C PRO A 200 -25.26 -8.68 -2.66
N ILE A 201 -24.92 -8.79 -3.94
CA ILE A 201 -25.71 -9.60 -4.88
C ILE A 201 -25.58 -11.06 -4.39
N GLN A 202 -26.73 -11.66 -4.04
CA GLN A 202 -26.85 -13.05 -3.60
C GLN A 202 -26.39 -14.02 -4.68
#